data_AF-A0AAW1D593-F1
#
_entry.id   AF-A0AAW1D593-F1
#
_cell.length_a   1.000
_cell.length_b   1.000
_cell.length_c   1.000
_cell.angle_alpha   90.00
_cell.angle_beta   90.00
_cell.angle_gamma   90.00
#
_symmetry.space_group_name_H-M   'P 1'
#
loop_
_entity.id
_entity.type
_entity.pdbx_description
1 polymer ?
#
loop_
_entity_poly.entity_id
_entity_poly.type
_entity_poly.pdbx_seq_one_letter_code
_entity_poly.pdbx_strand_id
1 'polypeptide(L)'
;MWYEILPSFGIICGAVTIPSIFNYYFHKFIQDGNPYRRKISPDFNKDLFMRDHRLSGNPYVIQVSYLCRLCSNYNYYFFRFQ
;
A
#
# COMPACT_ATOMS: atom_id res chain seq x y z
N MET A 1 18.35 38.10 -12.60
CA MET A 1 19.10 36.98 -13.19
C MET A 1 18.14 35.82 -13.42
N TRP A 2 18.39 34.93 -14.38
CA TRP A 2 17.48 33.83 -14.66
C TRP A 2 17.27 32.87 -13.48
N TYR A 3 18.18 32.86 -12.51
CA TYR A 3 18.13 32.03 -11.30
C TYR A 3 17.08 32.47 -10.26
N GLU A 4 16.52 33.68 -10.35
CA GLU A 4 15.53 34.18 -9.36
C GLU A 4 14.21 33.40 -9.37
N ILE A 5 13.95 32.60 -10.40
CA ILE A 5 12.80 31.71 -10.49
C ILE A 5 12.98 30.41 -9.67
N LEU A 6 14.23 30.01 -9.43
CA LEU A 6 14.57 28.77 -8.72
C LEU A 6 13.96 28.66 -7.32
N PRO A 7 13.92 29.70 -6.46
CA PRO A 7 13.28 29.60 -5.16
C PRO A 7 11.77 29.33 -5.28
N SER A 8 11.06 30.04 -6.16
CA SER A 8 9.62 29.78 -6.38
C SER A 8 9.35 28.39 -6.96
N PHE A 9 10.18 27.94 -7.90
CA PHE A 9 10.07 26.61 -8.47
C PHE A 9 10.33 25.52 -7.42
N GLY A 10 11.37 25.70 -6.59
CA GLY A 10 11.70 24.78 -5.51
C GLY A 10 10.58 24.64 -4.48
N ILE A 11 9.92 25.75 -4.11
CA ILE A 11 8.77 25.72 -3.20
C ILE A 11 7.61 24.92 -3.79
N ILE A 12 7.28 25.14 -5.07
CA ILE A 12 6.19 24.43 -5.75
C ILE A 12 6.51 22.92 -5.86
N CYS A 13 7.72 22.57 -6.29
CA CYS A 13 8.15 21.17 -6.38
C CYS A 13 8.16 20.49 -4.99
N GLY A 14 8.62 21.18 -3.96
CA GLY A 14 8.56 20.70 -2.58
C GLY A 14 7.11 20.45 -2.15
N ALA A 15 6.23 21.44 -2.33
CA ALA A 15 4.83 21.35 -1.93
C ALA A 15 4.08 20.20 -2.64
N VAL A 16 4.38 19.91 -3.90
CA VAL A 16 3.75 18.80 -4.65
C VAL A 16 4.32 17.44 -4.27
N THR A 17 5.62 17.35 -3.98
CA THR A 17 6.27 16.06 -3.67
C THR A 17 6.03 15.60 -2.23
N ILE A 18 5.92 16.54 -1.28
CA ILE A 18 5.73 16.26 0.15
C ILE A 18 4.50 15.35 0.40
N PRO A 19 3.29 15.63 -0.11
CA PRO A 19 2.12 14.79 0.13
C PRO A 19 2.27 13.35 -0.38
N SER A 20 2.93 13.16 -1.52
CA SER A 20 3.14 11.83 -2.10
C SER A 20 4.08 10.98 -1.25
N ILE A 21 5.18 11.57 -0.80
CA ILE A 21 6.17 10.90 0.05
C ILE A 21 5.55 10.62 1.43
N PHE A 22 4.87 11.61 2.00
CA PHE A 22 4.18 11.48 3.28
C PHE A 22 3.17 10.33 3.27
N ASN A 23 2.33 10.24 2.23
CA ASN A 23 1.32 9.20 2.15
C ASN A 23 1.91 7.78 2.09
N TYR A 24 3.04 7.60 1.40
CA TYR A 24 3.74 6.32 1.34
C TYR A 24 4.20 5.84 2.73
N TYR A 25 4.86 6.73 3.49
CA TYR A 25 5.33 6.39 4.84
C TYR A 25 4.18 6.23 5.83
N PHE A 26 3.16 7.07 5.72
CA PHE A 26 1.97 7.02 6.56
C PHE A 26 1.21 5.68 6.38
N HIS A 27 0.99 5.25 5.14
CA HIS A 27 0.37 3.95 4.88
C HIS A 27 1.23 2.79 5.38
N LYS A 28 2.55 2.85 5.18
CA LYS A 28 3.47 1.82 5.68
C LYS A 28 3.42 1.68 7.21
N PHE A 29 3.27 2.80 7.93
CA PHE A 29 3.17 2.80 9.38
C PHE A 29 1.86 2.20 9.89
N ILE A 30 0.74 2.49 9.21
CA ILE A 30 -0.60 2.04 9.64
C ILE A 30 -0.89 0.59 9.21
N GLN A 31 -0.41 0.16 8.05
CA GLN A 31 -0.77 -1.13 7.43
C GLN A 31 0.29 -2.22 7.70
N ASP A 32 0.82 -2.28 8.92
CA ASP A 32 1.78 -3.31 9.37
C ASP A 32 2.94 -3.55 8.38
N GLY A 33 3.50 -2.47 7.83
CA GLY A 33 4.65 -2.52 6.92
C GLY A 33 4.30 -2.57 5.42
N ASN A 34 3.03 -2.63 5.04
CA ASN A 34 2.61 -2.53 3.65
C ASN A 34 2.38 -1.06 3.21
N PRO A 35 3.15 -0.51 2.26
CA PRO A 35 2.95 0.87 1.83
C PRO A 35 1.76 1.06 0.87
N TYR A 36 1.23 -0.02 0.27
CA TYR A 36 0.25 0.08 -0.81
C TYR A 36 -1.16 -0.30 -0.36
N ARG A 37 -2.11 0.61 -0.57
CA ARG A 37 -3.53 0.33 -0.36
C ARG A 37 -4.06 -0.64 -1.44
N ARG A 38 -4.81 -1.66 -1.02
CA ARG A 38 -5.45 -2.61 -1.95
C ARG A 38 -6.55 -1.92 -2.77
N LYS A 39 -6.72 -2.34 -4.03
CA LYS A 39 -7.84 -1.91 -4.89
C LYS A 39 -9.12 -2.65 -4.47
N ILE A 40 -10.16 -1.88 -4.16
CA ILE A 40 -11.42 -2.39 -3.60
C ILE A 40 -12.45 -2.71 -4.71
N SER A 41 -12.23 -2.27 -5.95
CA SER A 41 -13.05 -2.66 -7.12
C SER A 41 -12.40 -3.84 -7.86
N PRO A 42 -13.14 -4.83 -8.41
CA PRO A 42 -14.60 -5.07 -8.45
C PRO A 42 -15.23 -5.54 -7.12
N ASP A 43 -16.56 -5.73 -7.07
CA ASP A 43 -17.30 -6.07 -5.83
C ASP A 43 -16.78 -7.33 -5.11
N PHE A 44 -16.30 -8.32 -5.87
CA PHE A 44 -15.64 -9.50 -5.32
C PHE A 44 -14.45 -9.14 -4.41
N ASN A 45 -13.65 -8.13 -4.77
CA ASN A 45 -12.53 -7.68 -3.95
C ASN A 45 -12.99 -6.98 -2.67
N LYS A 46 -14.20 -6.39 -2.66
CA LYS A 46 -14.81 -5.83 -1.45
C LYS A 46 -15.14 -6.95 -0.48
N ASP A 47 -15.77 -8.01 -0.96
CA ASP A 47 -16.17 -9.14 -0.14
C ASP A 47 -14.95 -9.84 0.46
N LEU A 48 -13.89 -10.02 -0.34
CA LEU A 48 -12.61 -10.54 0.15
C LEU A 48 -11.96 -9.63 1.19
N PHE A 49 -11.96 -8.30 0.96
CA PHE A 49 -11.42 -7.34 1.92
C PHE A 49 -12.17 -7.39 3.27
N MET A 50 -13.50 -7.47 3.22
CA MET A 50 -14.34 -7.59 4.41
C MET A 50 -14.18 -8.94 5.10
N ARG A 51 -14.02 -10.03 4.34
CA ARG A 51 -13.71 -11.36 4.86
C ARG A 51 -12.39 -11.33 5.64
N ASP A 52 -11.33 -10.79 5.06
CA ASP A 52 -10.02 -10.71 5.71
C ASP A 52 -10.12 -9.86 6.99
N HIS A 53 -10.82 -8.72 6.94
CA HIS A 53 -11.06 -7.90 8.14
C HIS A 53 -11.79 -8.64 9.27
N ARG A 54 -12.79 -9.48 8.95
CA ARG A 54 -13.49 -10.31 9.96
C ARG A 54 -12.61 -11.42 10.55
N LEU A 55 -11.68 -11.97 9.77
CA LEU A 55 -10.83 -13.09 10.19
C LEU A 55 -9.59 -12.64 10.98
N SER A 56 -8.97 -11.52 10.59
CA SER A 56 -7.69 -11.06 11.16
C SER A 56 -7.78 -9.74 11.92
N GLY A 57 -8.90 -9.02 11.83
CA GLY A 57 -9.00 -7.63 12.31
C GLY A 57 -8.27 -6.62 11.42
N ASN A 58 -7.15 -7.01 10.79
CA ASN A 58 -6.42 -6.20 9.82
C ASN A 58 -6.31 -6.89 8.44
N PRO A 59 -6.94 -6.35 7.38
CA PRO A 59 -6.93 -6.97 6.05
C PRO A 59 -5.55 -6.97 5.37
N TYR A 60 -4.56 -6.25 5.91
CA TYR A 60 -3.20 -6.20 5.36
C TYR A 60 -2.26 -7.27 5.94
N VAL A 61 -2.70 -7.98 6.99
CA VAL A 61 -1.95 -9.10 7.57
C VAL A 61 -2.34 -10.39 6.87
N ILE A 62 -1.39 -11.04 6.20
CA ILE A 62 -1.61 -12.32 5.53
C ILE A 62 -1.70 -13.43 6.59
N GLN A 63 -2.88 -14.03 6.76
CA GLN A 63 -2.99 -15.26 7.53
C GLN A 63 -2.54 -16.44 6.66
N VAL A 64 -1.33 -16.94 6.91
CA VAL A 64 -0.95 -18.29 6.47
C VAL A 64 -1.68 -19.26 7.38
N SER A 65 -2.75 -19.89 6.87
CA SER A 65 -3.37 -21.03 7.53
C SER A 65 -2.26 -22.01 7.92
N TYR A 66 -2.27 -22.47 9.18
CA TYR A 66 -1.17 -23.24 9.78
C TYR A 66 -0.84 -24.53 9.00
N LEU A 67 -1.78 -25.02 8.19
CA LEU A 67 -1.62 -26.13 7.24
C LEU A 67 -0.66 -25.83 6.06
N CYS A 68 -0.44 -24.56 5.71
CA CYS A 68 0.37 -24.13 4.57
C CYS A 68 1.64 -23.36 4.99
N ARG A 69 2.10 -23.50 6.25
CA ARG A 69 3.35 -22.84 6.69
C ARG A 69 4.60 -23.46 6.07
N LEU A 70 4.50 -24.69 5.53
CA LEU A 70 5.60 -25.37 4.83
C LEU A 70 5.78 -24.95 3.36
N CYS A 71 4.79 -24.27 2.75
CA CYS A 71 4.88 -23.78 1.36
C CYS A 71 5.14 -22.26 1.25
N SER A 72 5.24 -21.54 2.36
CA SER A 72 5.36 -20.07 2.41
C SER A 72 6.79 -19.57 2.16
N ASN A 73 7.52 -20.15 1.20
CA ASN A 73 8.77 -19.57 0.69
C ASN A 73 8.80 -19.38 -0.84
N TYR A 74 7.74 -19.78 -1.55
CA TYR A 74 7.63 -19.57 -2.99
C TYR A 74 6.26 -19.01 -3.34
N ASN A 75 6.25 -17.84 -3.99
CA ASN A 75 5.12 -17.15 -4.65
C ASN A 75 4.42 -16.00 -3.89
N TYR A 76 5.14 -14.88 -3.76
CA TYR A 76 4.55 -13.55 -3.60
C TYR A 76 4.09 -12.90 -4.94
N TYR A 77 3.89 -13.68 -6.02
CA TYR A 77 3.58 -13.13 -7.36
C TYR A 77 2.31 -13.67 -8.03
N PHE A 78 1.52 -14.56 -7.41
CA PHE A 78 0.47 -15.28 -8.13
C PHE A 78 -0.88 -14.55 -8.28
N PHE A 79 -1.10 -13.40 -7.64
CA PHE A 79 -2.34 -12.61 -7.80
C PHE A 79 -2.10 -11.24 -8.45
N ARG A 80 -1.30 -11.22 -9.53
CA ARG A 80 -1.04 -10.02 -10.32
C ARG A 80 -1.38 -10.21 -11.81
N PHE A 81 -2.51 -10.82 -12.15
CA PHE A 81 -3.13 -10.71 -13.49
C PHE A 81 -4.59 -11.18 -13.43
N GLN A 82 -5.52 -10.23 -13.22
CA GLN A 82 -6.85 -10.17 -13.82
C GLN A 82 -7.41 -8.77 -13.62
#